data_AF-A0A3D2IID5-F1
#
_entry.id   AF-A0A3D2IID5-F1
#
_cell.length_a   1.000
_cell.length_b   1.000
_cell.length_c   1.000
_cell.angle_alpha   90.00
_cell.angle_beta   90.00
_cell.angle_gamma   90.00
#
_symmetry.space_group_name_H-M   'P 1'
#
loop_
_entity.id
_entity.type
_entity.pdbx_description
1 polymer ?
#
loop_
_entity_poly.entity_id
_entity_poly.type
_entity_poly.pdbx_seq_one_letter_code
_entity_poly.pdbx_strand_id
1 'polypeptide(L)' 'GDDQSELFRYLTSLDNQDFSGDIKWNFEKFLISKDGELTRRFRSKVKPQSEELVKAVKKELAK' A
#
# COMPACT_ATOMS: atom_id res chain seq x y z
N GLY A 1 7.74 -14.42 -2.46
CA GLY A 1 8.59 -15.60 -2.20
C GLY A 1 7.75 -16.72 -1.62
N ASP A 2 8.23 -17.96 -1.62
CA ASP A 2 7.38 -19.13 -1.33
C ASP A 2 6.78 -19.10 0.09
N ASP A 3 7.51 -18.56 1.07
CA ASP A 3 7.04 -18.42 2.46
C ASP A 3 6.31 -17.09 2.75
N GLN A 4 5.97 -16.31 1.73
CA GLN A 4 5.27 -15.04 1.92
C GLN A 4 3.91 -15.28 2.59
N SER A 5 3.59 -14.50 3.62
CA SER A 5 2.26 -14.57 4.26
C SER A 5 1.12 -14.40 3.24
N GLU A 6 0.03 -15.15 3.43
CA GLU A 6 -1.18 -15.06 2.59
C GLU A 6 -1.71 -13.63 2.46
N LEU A 7 -1.67 -12.85 3.56
CA LEU A 7 -2.04 -11.44 3.54
C LEU A 7 -1.22 -10.65 2.52
N PHE A 8 0.10 -10.83 2.52
CA PHE A 8 0.95 -10.12 1.57
C PHE A 8 0.78 -10.65 0.16
N ARG A 9 0.55 -11.96 -0.04
CA ARG A 9 0.25 -12.51 -1.39
C ARG A 9 -0.99 -11.82 -1.96
N TYR A 10 -2.07 -11.78 -1.18
CA TYR A 10 -3.31 -11.09 -1.53
C TYR A 10 -3.08 -9.61 -1.84
N LEU A 11 -2.45 -8.85 -0.93
CA LEU A 11 -2.22 -7.42 -1.14
C LEU A 11 -1.31 -7.12 -2.34
N THR A 12 -0.37 -8.00 -2.69
CA THR A 12 0.50 -7.83 -3.86
C THR A 12 -0.16 -8.20 -5.20
N SER A 13 -1.22 -9.03 -5.17
CA SER A 13 -1.97 -9.43 -6.36
C SER A 13 -3.10 -8.46 -6.73
N LEU A 14 -3.52 -7.59 -5.80
CA LEU A 14 -4.56 -6.60 -6.06
C LEU A 14 -4.05 -5.46 -6.95
N ASP A 15 -4.87 -5.08 -7.92
CA ASP A 15 -4.66 -3.87 -8.72
C ASP A 15 -4.88 -2.61 -7.89
N ASN A 16 -4.13 -1.57 -8.22
CA ASN A 16 -4.23 -0.24 -7.63
C ASN A 16 -3.62 0.77 -8.60
N GLN A 17 -3.80 2.06 -8.31
CA GLN A 17 -3.35 3.13 -9.21
C GLN A 17 -1.81 3.36 -9.24
N ASP A 18 -1.03 2.72 -8.38
CA ASP A 18 0.42 2.95 -8.28
C ASP A 18 1.22 1.84 -8.97
N PHE A 19 1.20 0.62 -8.42
CA PHE A 19 1.93 -0.54 -8.95
C PHE A 19 1.42 -1.86 -8.36
N SER A 20 1.56 -2.95 -9.10
CA SER A 20 1.32 -4.32 -8.63
C SER A 20 2.63 -5.10 -8.43
N GLY A 21 2.51 -6.33 -7.92
CA GLY A 21 3.62 -7.26 -7.77
C GLY A 21 4.37 -7.18 -6.44
N ASP A 22 5.49 -7.89 -6.38
CA ASP A 22 6.17 -8.26 -5.14
C ASP A 22 6.69 -7.07 -4.32
N ILE A 23 6.85 -7.34 -3.02
CA ILE A 23 7.53 -6.47 -2.06
C ILE A 23 9.03 -6.51 -2.36
N LYS A 24 9.61 -5.34 -2.66
CA LYS A 24 11.03 -5.26 -3.05
C LYS A 24 11.96 -5.10 -1.86
N TRP A 25 11.49 -4.50 -0.77
CA TRP A 25 12.30 -4.23 0.41
C TRP A 25 11.45 -4.01 1.66
N ASN A 26 12.10 -4.05 2.83
CA ASN A 26 11.46 -3.72 4.09
C ASN A 26 10.84 -2.30 4.06
N PHE A 27 9.75 -2.12 4.81
CA PHE A 27 9.01 -0.86 4.92
C PHE A 27 8.28 -0.41 3.65
N GLU A 28 7.81 -1.29 2.77
CA GLU A 28 6.71 -0.91 1.86
C GLU A 28 5.42 -0.62 2.64
N LYS A 29 4.54 0.24 2.11
CA LYS A 29 3.29 0.64 2.77
C LYS A 29 2.10 0.39 1.85
N PHE A 30 1.01 -0.08 2.44
CA PHE A 30 -0.28 -0.29 1.78
C PHE A 30 -1.30 0.65 2.44
N LEU A 31 -2.08 1.37 1.64
CA LEU A 31 -3.20 2.17 2.13
C LEU A 31 -4.50 1.45 1.81
N ILE A 32 -5.26 1.11 2.85
CA ILE A 32 -6.53 0.39 2.76
C ILE A 32 -7.63 1.36 3.17
N SER A 33 -8.72 1.43 2.40
CA SER A 33 -9.88 2.28 2.69
C SER A 33 -10.72 1.73 3.86
N LYS A 34 -11.69 2.52 4.33
CA LYS A 34 -12.67 2.09 5.34
C LYS A 34 -13.53 0.90 4.89
N ASP A 35 -13.67 0.71 3.57
CA ASP A 35 -14.43 -0.37 2.96
C ASP A 35 -13.56 -1.62 2.69
N GLY A 36 -12.28 -1.59 3.08
CA GLY A 36 -11.36 -2.71 2.93
C GLY A 36 -10.65 -2.79 1.57
N GLU A 37 -10.76 -1.75 0.74
CA GLU A 37 -10.14 -1.72 -0.59
C GLU A 37 -8.70 -1.22 -0.55
N LEU A 38 -7.81 -1.86 -1.32
CA LEU A 38 -6.45 -1.36 -1.51
C LEU A 38 -6.47 -0.13 -2.43
N THR A 39 -6.22 1.05 -1.89
CA THR A 39 -6.30 2.30 -2.66
C THR A 39 -4.94 2.78 -3.16
N ARG A 40 -3.89 2.60 -2.37
CA ARG A 40 -2.52 3.03 -2.71
C ARG A 40 -1.45 2.06 -2.23
N ARG A 41 -0.31 2.07 -2.91
CA ARG A 41 0.94 1.43 -2.47
C ARG A 41 2.12 2.40 -2.53
N PHE A 42 3.01 2.30 -1.55
CA PHE A 42 4.22 3.13 -1.45
C PHE A 42 5.47 2.28 -1.28
N ARG A 43 6.49 2.53 -2.11
CA ARG A 43 7.79 1.87 -2.00
C ARG A 43 8.53 2.32 -0.74
N SER A 44 9.50 1.51 -0.30
CA SER A 44 10.21 1.69 0.97
C SER A 44 10.81 3.08 1.19
N LYS A 45 11.28 3.74 0.12
CA LYS A 45 11.85 5.09 0.16
C LYS A 45 10.87 6.18 0.64
N VAL A 46 9.57 5.95 0.52
CA VAL A 46 8.54 6.91 0.94
C VAL A 46 8.49 6.95 2.47
N LYS A 47 8.81 8.10 3.06
CA LYS A 47 8.78 8.27 4.52
C LYS A 47 7.34 8.18 5.04
N PRO A 48 7.11 7.62 6.25
CA PRO A 48 5.77 7.53 6.85
C PRO A 48 5.03 8.88 6.96
N GLN A 49 5.76 9.98 7.12
CA GLN A 49 5.22 11.35 7.20
C GLN A 49 5.44 12.17 5.92
N SER A 50 5.79 11.53 4.80
CA SER A 50 5.91 12.24 3.53
C SER A 50 4.58 12.92 3.16
N GLU A 51 4.68 14.09 2.52
CA GLU A 51 3.50 14.83 2.07
C GLU A 51 2.59 13.98 1.19
N GLU A 52 3.17 13.15 0.31
CA GLU A 52 2.43 12.24 -0.55
C GLU A 52 1.57 11.24 0.23
N LEU A 53 2.14 10.57 1.24
CA LEU A 53 1.43 9.58 2.04
C LEU A 53 0.36 10.25 2.91
N VAL A 54 0.70 11.35 3.58
CA VAL A 54 -0.24 12.10 4.42
C VAL A 54 -1.41 12.63 3.58
N LYS A 55 -1.16 13.12 2.37
CA LYS A 55 -2.21 13.58 1.45
C LYS A 55 -3.11 12.42 1.00
N ALA A 56 -2.55 11.25 0.73
CA ALA A 56 -3.34 10.06 0.38
C ALA A 56 -4.26 9.63 1.52
N VAL A 57 -3.75 9.59 2.76
CA VAL A 57 -4.57 9.27 3.95
C VAL A 57 -5.68 10.30 4.14
N LYS A 58 -5.36 11.60 4.09
CA LYS A 58 -6.37 12.68 4.21
C LYS A 58 -7.46 12.59 3.14
N LYS A 59 -7.09 12.19 1.91
CA LYS A 59 -8.06 12.00 0.82
C LYS A 59 -9.04 10.88 1.14
N GLU A 60 -8.59 9.76 1.68
CA GLU A 60 -9.48 8.65 2.08
C GLU A 60 -10.35 9.01 3.29
N LEU A 61 -9.83 9.77 4.25
CA LEU A 61 -10.62 10.24 5.42
C LEU A 61 -11.73 11.23 5.06
N ALA A 62 -11.63 11.90 3.91
CA ALA A 62 -12.64 12.85 3.44
C ALA A 62 -13.79 12.19 2.65
N LYS A 63 -13.76 10.87 2.44
CA LYS A 63 -14.82 10.08 1.81
C LYS A 63 -15.73 9.45 2.87
#